data_AF-A0A6V7HVI0-F1
#
_entry.id   AF-A0A6V7HVI0-F1
#
_cell.length_a   1.000
_cell.length_b   1.000
_cell.length_c   1.000
_cell.angle_alpha   90.00
_cell.angle_beta   90.00
_cell.angle_gamma   90.00
#
_symmetry.space_group_name_H-M   'P 1'
#
loop_
_entity.id
_entity.type
_entity.pdbx_description
1 polymer ?
#
loop_
_entity_poly.entity_id
_entity_poly.type
_entity_poly.pdbx_seq_one_letter_code
_entity_poly.pdbx_strand_id
1 'polypeptide(L)' 'GALFESPHMDENDVQTISHKCEVLPLEEYTEKLGKEPHRYLTIYDNNDIYYLAGYYDPTTYLLTMQPGVV' A
#
# COMPACT_ATOMS: atom_id res chain seq x y z
N GLY A 1 1.52 3.02 5.18
CA GLY A 1 0.16 2.44 5.33
C GLY A 1 0.09 1.10 4.62
N ALA A 2 -1.04 0.40 4.72
CA ALA A 2 -1.26 -0.93 4.15
C ALA A 2 -2.22 -0.85 2.95
N LEU A 3 -1.97 -1.58 1.86
CA LEU A 3 -2.85 -1.65 0.69
C LEU A 3 -3.14 -3.10 0.28
N PHE A 4 -4.34 -3.36 -0.23
CA PHE A 4 -4.72 -4.64 -0.83
C PHE A 4 -4.74 -4.50 -2.36
N GLU A 5 -4.10 -5.43 -3.06
CA GLU A 5 -4.20 -5.53 -4.51
C GLU A 5 -5.57 -6.10 -4.91
N SER A 6 -6.14 -5.61 -6.00
CA SER A 6 -7.43 -6.06 -6.52
C SER A 6 -7.33 -6.24 -8.04
N PRO A 7 -8.04 -7.23 -8.63
CA PRO A 7 -8.05 -7.42 -10.08
C PRO A 7 -8.97 -6.41 -10.79
N HIS A 8 -9.72 -5.61 -10.04
CA HIS A 8 -10.66 -4.64 -10.60
C HIS A 8 -9.91 -3.50 -11.29
N MET A 9 -10.29 -3.22 -12.54
CA MET A 9 -9.70 -2.18 -13.38
C MET A 9 -10.82 -1.33 -13.98
N ASP A 10 -10.64 -0.01 -13.95
CA ASP A 10 -11.55 1.00 -14.48
C ASP A 10 -10.77 2.12 -15.21
N GLU A 11 -11.50 3.00 -15.90
CA GLU A 11 -10.93 4.16 -16.58
C GLU A 11 -11.19 5.43 -15.75
N ASN A 12 -10.13 6.21 -15.55
CA ASN A 12 -10.18 7.47 -14.79
C ASN A 12 -9.49 8.59 -15.57
N ASP A 13 -9.87 9.84 -15.29
CA ASP A 13 -9.24 11.01 -15.92
C ASP A 13 -7.81 11.22 -15.38
N VAL A 14 -6.86 11.49 -16.26
CA VAL A 14 -5.45 11.69 -15.89
C VAL A 14 -5.29 12.87 -14.92
N GLN A 15 -6.14 13.89 -15.01
CA GLN A 15 -6.08 15.06 -14.14
C GLN A 15 -6.52 14.79 -12.71
N THR A 16 -7.09 13.62 -12.41
CA THR A 16 -7.42 13.22 -11.02
C THR A 16 -6.27 12.51 -10.31
N ILE A 17 -5.13 12.29 -10.98
CA ILE A 17 -3.94 11.73 -10.36
C ILE A 17 -3.29 12.77 -9.45
N SER A 18 -3.17 12.48 -8.16
CA SER A 18 -2.55 13.38 -7.19
C SER A 18 -1.02 13.37 -7.27
N HIS A 19 -0.40 12.20 -7.10
CA HIS A 19 1.06 12.02 -7.08
C HIS A 19 1.41 10.54 -7.29
N LYS A 20 2.70 10.26 -7.47
CA LYS A 20 3.23 8.89 -7.56
C LYS A 20 3.54 8.36 -6.15
N CYS A 21 3.20 7.11 -5.88
CA CYS A 21 3.60 6.39 -4.67
C CYS A 21 4.30 5.06 -5.00
N GLU A 22 4.90 4.44 -3.99
CA GLU A 22 5.55 3.13 -4.00
C GLU A 22 4.77 2.15 -3.12
N VAL A 23 4.60 0.92 -3.61
CA VAL A 23 4.06 -0.20 -2.82
C VAL A 23 5.12 -1.29 -2.77
N LEU A 24 5.52 -1.65 -1.55
CA LEU A 24 6.63 -2.57 -1.29
C LEU A 24 6.16 -3.85 -0.60
N PRO A 25 6.95 -4.94 -0.65
CA PRO A 25 6.78 -6.05 0.28
C PRO A 25 6.93 -5.60 1.75
N LEU A 26 6.26 -6.30 2.67
CA LEU A 26 6.26 -5.97 4.10
C LEU A 26 7.67 -5.90 4.71
N GLU A 27 8.55 -6.81 4.30
CA GLU A 27 9.94 -6.86 4.77
C GLU A 27 10.69 -5.58 4.40
N GLU A 28 10.69 -5.21 3.12
CA GLU A 28 11.34 -3.99 2.62
C GLU A 28 10.75 -2.72 3.23
N TYR A 29 9.43 -2.68 3.40
CA TYR A 29 8.76 -1.56 4.07
C TYR A 29 9.24 -1.39 5.51
N THR A 30 9.35 -2.49 6.25
CA THR A 30 9.78 -2.51 7.65
C THR A 30 11.25 -2.09 7.77
N GLU A 31 12.11 -2.58 6.87
CA GLU A 31 13.51 -2.18 6.82
C GLU A 31 13.70 -0.69 6.52
N LYS A 32 12.92 -0.13 5.58
CA LYS A 32 12.96 1.30 5.25
C LYS A 32 12.48 2.15 6.44
N LEU A 33 11.39 1.77 7.10
CA LEU A 33 10.89 2.48 8.29
C LEU A 33 11.87 2.43 9.46
N GLY A 34 12.50 1.29 9.70
CA GLY A 34 13.49 1.13 10.78
C GLY A 34 14.72 2.05 10.62
N LYS A 35 15.05 2.44 9.39
CA LYS A 35 16.16 3.35 9.07
C LYS A 35 15.77 4.83 9.20
N GLU A 36 14.48 5.17 9.17
CA GLU A 36 13.98 6.55 9.16
C GLU A 36 12.89 6.79 10.22
N PRO A 37 13.21 6.78 11.52
CA PRO A 37 12.22 6.88 12.60
C PRO A 37 11.40 8.18 12.59
N HIS A 38 11.91 9.26 11.97
CA HIS A 38 11.17 10.51 11.82
C HIS A 38 9.98 10.41 10.88
N ARG A 39 9.96 9.43 9.95
CA ARG A 39 8.80 9.21 9.05
C ARG A 39 7.58 8.69 9.79
N TYR A 40 7.73 8.16 11.01
CA TYR A 40 6.60 7.80 11.86
C TYR A 40 5.75 9.02 12.28
N LEU A 41 6.32 10.23 12.23
CA LEU A 41 5.62 11.47 12.58
C LEU A 41 4.88 12.09 11.40
N THR A 42 5.20 11.68 10.16
CA THR A 42 4.63 12.25 8.92
C THR A 42 3.80 11.26 8.11
N ILE A 43 3.50 10.08 8.68
CA ILE A 43 2.76 8.97 8.03
C ILE A 43 1.40 9.43 7.48
N TYR A 44 0.81 10.48 8.05
CA TYR A 44 -0.55 10.92 7.71
C TYR A 44 -0.61 12.04 6.67
N ASP A 45 0.44 12.83 6.48
CA ASP A 45 0.38 14.02 5.61
C ASP A 45 1.02 13.81 4.22
N ASN A 46 2.02 12.93 4.07
CA ASN A 46 2.71 12.68 2.80
C ASN A 46 3.38 11.31 2.81
N ASN A 47 2.58 10.24 2.84
CA ASN A 47 3.14 8.89 2.75
C ASN A 47 3.18 8.42 1.31
N ASP A 48 4.33 8.58 0.67
CA ASP A 48 4.56 8.05 -0.67
C ASP A 48 4.88 6.54 -0.66
N ILE A 49 4.94 5.89 0.51
CA ILE A 49 5.34 4.48 0.63
C ILE A 49 4.30 3.67 1.43
N TYR A 50 3.85 2.59 0.81
CA TYR A 50 2.91 1.63 1.38
C TYR A 50 3.50 0.22 1.33
N TYR A 51 2.92 -0.69 2.10
CA TYR A 51 3.20 -2.12 1.95
C TYR A 51 1.99 -2.88 1.40
N LEU A 52 2.26 -3.92 0.61
CA LEU A 52 1.25 -4.84 0.12
C LEU A 52 0.81 -5.76 1.27
N ALA A 53 -0.43 -5.60 1.71
CA ALA A 53 -1.01 -6.32 2.82
C ALA A 53 -1.63 -7.65 2.41
N GLY A 54 -2.05 -7.76 1.14
CA GLY A 54 -2.85 -8.88 0.69
C GLY A 54 -3.49 -8.63 -0.67
N TYR A 55 -4.41 -9.52 -1.01
CA TYR A 55 -5.23 -9.44 -2.21
C TYR A 55 -6.71 -9.49 -1.84
N TYR A 56 -7.50 -8.66 -2.50
CA TYR A 56 -8.95 -8.60 -2.35
C TYR A 56 -9.63 -8.67 -3.71
N ASP A 57 -10.44 -9.70 -3.92
CA ASP A 57 -11.32 -9.80 -5.08
C ASP A 57 -12.74 -9.34 -4.69
N PRO A 58 -13.19 -8.17 -5.16
CA PRO A 58 -14.52 -7.65 -4.83
C PRO A 58 -15.66 -8.46 -5.46
N THR A 59 -15.40 -9.26 -6.51
CA THR A 59 -16.42 -10.05 -7.20
C THR A 59 -16.77 -11.31 -6.42
N THR A 60 -15.74 -11.94 -5.83
CA THR A 60 -15.88 -13.17 -5.04
C THR A 60 -15.91 -12.93 -3.54
N TYR A 61 -15.68 -11.68 -3.10
CA TYR A 61 -15.48 -11.31 -1.70
C TYR A 61 -14.33 -12.09 -1.03
N LEU A 62 -13.37 -12.54 -1.83
CA LEU A 62 -12.20 -13.27 -1.34
C LEU A 62 -11.15 -12.27 -0.84
N LEU A 63 -10.73 -12.42 0.41
CA LEU A 63 -9.65 -11.68 1.03
C LEU A 63 -8.53 -12.64 1.42
N THR A 64 -7.32 -12.38 0.94
CA THR A 64 -6.11 -13.13 1.34
C THR A 64 -5.05 -12.16 1.84
N MET A 65 -4.34 -12.56 2.90
CA MET A 65 -3.27 -11.76 3.51
C MET A 65 -1.92 -12.20 2.96
N GLN A 66 -1.01 -11.26 2.75
CA GLN A 66 0.39 -11.60 2.49
C GLN A 66 1.01 -12.26 3.73
N PRO A 67 1.96 -13.19 3.56
CA PRO A 67 2.66 -13.81 4.69
C PRO A 67 3.30 -12.75 5.62
N GLY A 68 3.12 -12.92 6.93
CA GLY A 68 3.67 -12.01 7.94
C GLY A 68 2.81 -10.76 8.22
N VAL A 69 1.75 -10.52 7.44
CA VAL A 69 0.73 -9.52 7.77
C VAL A 69 -0.29 -10.20 8.70
N VAL A 70 -0.34 -9.75 9.96
CA VAL A 70 -1.20 -10.30 11.03
C VAL A 70 -2.35 -9.37 11.40
#